data_AF-A0A3D6B285-F1
#
_entry.id   AF-A0A3D6B285-F1
#
_cell.length_a   1.000
_cell.length_b   1.000
_cell.length_c   1.000
_cell.angle_alpha   90.00
_cell.angle_beta   90.00
_cell.angle_gamma   90.00
#
_symmetry.space_group_name_H-M   'P 1'
#
loop_
_entity.id
_entity.type
_entity.pdbx_description
1 polymer ?
#
loop_
_entity_poly.entity_id
_entity_poly.type
_entity_poly.pdbx_seq_one_letter_code
_entity_poly.pdbx_strand_id
1 'polypeptide(L)'
;NKMHFSAHGHTAAELIYARADADKDFMGLTSWIGAMPKRHDAEVAKNYLTMEELDTLNRIVSLYLDFAEYDKFHTRIQQQLSPVELHFLDSLEAEQKQLQQHRQYKKPTE
;
A
#
# COMPACT_ATOMS: atom_id res chain seq x y z
N ASN A 1 4.07 9.07 -13.56
CA ASN A 1 3.23 8.35 -12.58
C ASN A 1 2.41 7.30 -13.34
N LYS A 2 2.57 6.01 -13.03
CA LYS A 2 1.93 4.91 -13.78
C LYS A 2 0.40 4.91 -13.65
N MET A 3 -0.14 5.38 -12.52
CA MET A 3 -1.58 5.38 -12.25
C MET A 3 -2.37 6.39 -13.09
N HIS A 4 -1.80 7.58 -13.32
CA HIS A 4 -2.39 8.56 -14.25
C HIS A 4 -2.51 7.99 -15.67
N PHE A 5 -1.45 7.32 -16.13
CA PHE A 5 -1.47 6.69 -17.44
C PHE A 5 -2.55 5.59 -17.53
N SER A 6 -2.71 4.77 -16.49
CA SER A 6 -3.75 3.74 -16.45
C SER A 6 -5.18 4.28 -16.39
N ALA A 7 -5.41 5.46 -15.82
CA ALA A 7 -6.75 6.03 -15.67
C ALA A 7 -7.27 6.71 -16.94
N HIS A 8 -6.40 7.35 -17.70
CA HIS A 8 -6.82 8.23 -18.81
C HIS A 8 -5.82 8.25 -19.99
N GLY A 9 -4.87 7.33 -20.06
CA GLY A 9 -3.96 7.17 -21.20
C GLY A 9 -2.88 8.23 -21.37
N HIS A 10 -2.72 9.13 -20.38
CA HIS A 10 -1.74 10.21 -20.41
C HIS A 10 -0.87 10.21 -19.16
N THR A 11 0.38 10.59 -19.31
CA THR A 11 1.17 11.00 -18.14
C THR A 11 0.60 12.29 -17.55
N ALA A 12 0.91 12.56 -16.28
CA ALA A 12 0.49 13.79 -15.62
C ALA A 12 0.92 15.06 -16.39
N ALA A 13 2.13 15.06 -16.96
CA ALA A 13 2.66 16.18 -17.73
C ALA A 13 1.94 16.35 -19.08
N GLU A 14 1.68 15.26 -19.80
CA GLU A 14 0.91 15.31 -21.06
C GLU A 14 -0.52 15.78 -20.84
N LEU A 15 -1.16 15.36 -19.75
CA LEU A 15 -2.51 15.80 -19.40
C LEU A 15 -2.55 17.32 -19.15
N ILE A 16 -1.62 17.83 -18.34
CA ILE A 16 -1.52 19.27 -18.06
C ILE A 16 -1.23 20.03 -19.36
N TYR A 17 -0.28 19.57 -20.17
CA TYR A 17 0.04 20.21 -21.44
C TYR A 17 -1.16 20.26 -22.39
N ALA A 18 -1.99 19.21 -22.43
CA ALA A 18 -3.14 19.14 -23.30
C ALA A 18 -4.36 19.93 -22.80
N ARG A 19 -4.48 20.15 -21.48
CA ARG A 19 -5.71 20.72 -20.87
C ARG A 19 -5.54 22.10 -20.25
N ALA A 20 -4.32 22.48 -19.89
CA ALA A 20 -4.03 23.82 -19.38
C ALA A 20 -4.17 24.83 -20.50
N ASP A 21 -5.16 25.71 -20.37
CA ASP A 21 -5.56 26.64 -21.42
C ASP A 21 -5.88 28.01 -20.81
N ALA A 22 -5.06 29.01 -21.15
CA ALA A 22 -5.17 30.36 -20.59
C ALA A 22 -6.45 31.10 -21.03
N ASP A 23 -7.10 30.66 -22.10
CA ASP A 23 -8.33 31.25 -22.61
C ASP A 23 -9.58 30.74 -21.86
N LYS A 24 -9.42 29.69 -21.03
CA LYS A 24 -10.49 29.13 -20.21
C LYS A 24 -10.49 29.70 -18.80
N ASP A 25 -11.68 29.74 -18.21
CA ASP A 25 -11.83 30.05 -16.79
C ASP A 25 -10.95 29.11 -15.95
N PHE A 26 -10.21 29.71 -15.02
CA PHE A 26 -9.28 29.02 -14.13
C PHE A 26 -8.27 28.13 -14.87
N MET A 27 -7.87 28.50 -16.10
CA MET A 27 -6.95 27.74 -16.93
C MET A 27 -7.47 26.35 -17.34
N GLY A 28 -8.77 26.07 -17.19
CA GLY A 28 -9.36 24.74 -17.42
C GLY A 28 -9.31 23.81 -16.20
N LEU A 29 -9.01 24.31 -15.01
CA LEU A 29 -9.09 23.55 -13.76
C LEU A 29 -10.55 23.15 -13.46
N THR A 30 -10.74 21.92 -12.99
CA THR A 30 -12.03 21.35 -12.58
C THR A 30 -12.16 21.23 -11.06
N SER A 31 -11.04 21.20 -10.34
CA SER A 31 -11.00 21.05 -8.88
C SER A 31 -9.79 21.79 -8.28
N TRP A 32 -9.96 22.41 -7.11
CA TRP A 32 -8.89 23.03 -6.32
C TRP A 32 -9.33 23.17 -4.86
N ILE A 33 -8.38 23.50 -3.97
CA ILE A 33 -8.66 23.67 -2.54
C ILE A 33 -8.74 25.16 -2.20
N GLY A 34 -9.88 25.59 -1.66
CA GLY A 34 -10.13 26.95 -1.19
C GLY A 34 -11.02 27.76 -2.11
N ALA A 35 -11.11 29.08 -1.87
CA ALA A 35 -12.04 29.95 -2.58
C ALA A 35 -11.61 30.26 -4.03
N MET A 36 -10.29 30.32 -4.31
CA MET A 36 -9.73 30.62 -5.63
C MET A 36 -8.53 29.71 -5.90
N PRO A 37 -8.35 29.26 -7.15
CA PRO A 37 -7.22 28.42 -7.52
C PRO A 37 -5.91 29.21 -7.45
N LYS A 38 -4.88 28.53 -6.99
CA LYS A 38 -3.52 29.06 -6.89
C LYS A 38 -2.66 28.48 -8.01
N ARG A 39 -1.50 29.10 -8.23
CA ARG A 39 -0.52 28.60 -9.20
C ARG A 39 -0.17 27.13 -9.00
N HIS A 40 -0.06 26.68 -7.76
CA HIS A 40 0.26 25.28 -7.46
C HIS A 40 -0.87 24.32 -7.88
N ASP A 41 -2.13 24.76 -7.89
CA ASP A 41 -3.24 23.92 -8.34
C ASP A 41 -3.15 23.59 -9.83
N ALA A 42 -2.52 24.46 -10.63
CA ALA A 42 -2.25 24.24 -12.05
C ALA A 42 -1.11 23.22 -12.31
N GLU A 43 -0.28 22.93 -11.31
CA GLU A 43 0.78 21.92 -11.41
C GLU A 43 0.25 20.49 -11.13
N VAL A 44 -0.97 20.38 -10.61
CA VAL A 44 -1.59 19.12 -10.19
C VAL A 44 -2.50 18.59 -11.31
N ALA A 45 -2.05 17.55 -12.00
CA ALA A 45 -2.79 16.93 -13.11
C ALA A 45 -4.21 16.47 -12.73
N LYS A 46 -4.41 16.00 -11.50
CA LYS A 46 -5.73 15.58 -10.97
C LYS A 46 -6.77 16.70 -11.07
N ASN A 47 -6.33 17.96 -10.97
CA ASN A 47 -7.21 19.13 -11.00
C ASN A 47 -7.72 19.45 -12.41
N TYR A 48 -7.26 18.74 -13.44
CA TYR A 48 -7.75 18.83 -14.81
C TYR A 48 -8.60 17.61 -15.21
N LEU A 49 -8.88 16.69 -14.29
CA LEU A 49 -9.66 15.48 -14.56
C LEU A 49 -11.16 15.78 -14.48
N THR A 50 -11.93 15.08 -15.31
CA THR A 50 -13.39 15.05 -15.18
C THR A 50 -13.80 14.19 -13.98
N MET A 51 -15.05 14.30 -13.54
CA MET A 51 -15.58 13.46 -12.46
C MET A 51 -15.47 11.95 -12.77
N GLU A 52 -15.66 11.55 -14.03
CA GLU A 52 -15.56 10.16 -14.47
C GLU A 52 -14.12 9.64 -14.45
N GLU A 53 -13.17 10.45 -14.91
CA GLU A 53 -11.75 10.12 -14.85
C GLU A 53 -11.23 10.07 -13.41
N LEU A 54 -11.75 10.95 -12.56
CA LEU A 54 -11.44 10.97 -11.14
C LEU A 54 -11.95 9.71 -10.43
N ASP A 55 -13.19 9.28 -10.73
CA ASP A 55 -13.76 8.03 -10.21
C ASP A 55 -12.94 6.82 -10.67
N THR A 56 -12.57 6.79 -11.95
CA THR A 56 -11.72 5.74 -12.52
C THR A 56 -10.36 5.69 -11.83
N LEU A 57 -9.70 6.84 -11.67
CA LEU A 57 -8.42 6.94 -10.97
C LEU A 57 -8.54 6.43 -9.52
N ASN A 58 -9.60 6.83 -8.81
CA ASN A 58 -9.84 6.38 -7.43
C ASN A 58 -10.04 4.86 -7.37
N ARG A 59 -10.81 4.27 -8.29
CA ARG A 59 -11.01 2.81 -8.38
C ARG A 59 -9.69 2.06 -8.60
N ILE A 60 -8.84 2.54 -9.50
CA ILE A 60 -7.54 1.93 -9.76
C ILE A 60 -6.65 2.00 -8.51
N VAL A 61 -6.67 3.13 -7.79
CA VAL A 61 -5.93 3.29 -6.52
C VAL A 61 -6.46 2.34 -5.46
N SER A 62 -7.78 2.21 -5.31
CA SER A 62 -8.40 1.25 -4.37
C SER A 62 -7.99 -0.19 -4.69
N LEU A 63 -8.11 -0.62 -5.95
CA LEU A 63 -7.70 -1.96 -6.37
C LEU A 63 -6.23 -2.26 -6.08
N TYR A 64 -5.35 -1.27 -6.25
CA TYR A 64 -3.94 -1.42 -5.92
C TYR A 64 -3.72 -1.62 -4.41
N LEU A 65 -4.44 -0.88 -3.56
CA LEU A 65 -4.37 -1.03 -2.11
C LEU A 65 -4.93 -2.37 -1.66
N ASP A 66 -6.07 -2.80 -2.20
CA ASP A 66 -6.69 -4.10 -1.93
C ASP A 66 -5.74 -5.24 -2.29
N PHE A 67 -5.08 -5.12 -3.45
CA PHE A 67 -4.07 -6.08 -3.89
C PHE A 67 -2.86 -6.13 -2.93
N ALA A 68 -2.37 -4.97 -2.49
CA ALA A 68 -1.26 -4.90 -1.54
C ALA A 68 -1.63 -5.46 -0.15
N GLU A 69 -2.89 -5.33 0.27
CA GLU A 69 -3.38 -5.96 1.49
C GLU A 69 -3.49 -7.48 1.35
N TYR A 70 -4.01 -7.95 0.22
CA TYR A 70 -4.09 -9.37 -0.11
C TYR A 70 -2.71 -10.02 -0.15
N ASP A 71 -1.71 -9.39 -0.77
CA ASP A 71 -0.34 -9.89 -0.82
C ASP A 71 0.28 -10.03 0.58
N LYS A 72 0.05 -9.03 1.46
CA LYS A 72 0.45 -9.10 2.87
C LYS A 72 -0.25 -10.23 3.62
N PHE A 73 -1.55 -10.40 3.40
CA PHE A 73 -2.31 -11.50 3.98
C PHE A 73 -1.73 -12.85 3.54
N HIS A 74 -1.51 -13.04 2.23
CA HIS A 74 -0.92 -14.26 1.68
C HIS A 74 0.47 -14.55 2.25
N THR A 75 1.32 -13.53 2.34
CA THR A 75 2.65 -13.66 2.93
C THR A 75 2.56 -14.10 4.40
N ARG A 76 1.64 -13.52 5.19
CA ARG A 76 1.42 -13.94 6.59
C ARG A 76 0.97 -15.39 6.69
N ILE A 77 0.04 -15.83 5.84
CA ILE A 77 -0.43 -17.23 5.83
C ILE A 77 0.69 -18.19 5.42
N GLN A 78 1.50 -17.84 4.42
CA GLN A 78 2.64 -18.65 4.02
C GLN A 78 3.74 -18.73 5.10
N GLN A 79 3.88 -17.68 5.92
CA GLN A 79 4.82 -17.63 7.03
C GLN A 79 4.28 -18.25 8.33
N GLN A 80 3.02 -18.70 8.36
CA GLN A 80 2.52 -19.48 9.48
C GLN A 80 3.12 -20.89 9.42
N LEU A 81 3.78 -21.27 10.51
CA LEU A 81 4.26 -22.63 10.72
C LEU A 81 3.09 -23.60 10.59
N SER A 82 3.30 -24.69 9.85
CA SER A 82 2.32 -25.76 9.73
C SER A 82 2.04 -26.41 11.09
N PRO A 83 0.89 -27.09 11.25
CA PRO A 83 0.60 -27.81 12.49
C PRO A 83 1.69 -28.82 12.90
N VAL A 84 2.36 -29.41 11.90
CA VAL A 84 3.47 -30.35 12.12
C VAL A 84 4.72 -29.61 12.61
N GLU A 85 5.06 -28.47 12.03
CA GLU A 85 6.21 -27.65 12.47
C GLU A 85 6.00 -27.07 13.86
N LEU A 86 4.78 -26.62 14.20
CA LEU A 86 4.44 -26.16 15.54
C LEU A 86 4.62 -27.28 16.57
N HIS A 87 4.03 -28.46 16.31
CA HIS A 87 4.17 -29.61 17.21
C HIS A 87 5.63 -30.06 17.36
N PHE A 88 6.42 -29.98 16.29
CA PHE A 88 7.86 -30.26 16.34
C PHE A 88 8.61 -29.27 17.23
N LEU A 89 8.35 -27.96 17.10
CA LEU A 89 8.96 -26.94 17.94
C LEU A 89 8.55 -27.09 19.41
N ASP A 90 7.27 -27.37 19.69
CA ASP A 90 6.77 -27.63 21.04
C ASP A 90 7.47 -28.84 21.68
N SER A 91 7.69 -29.91 20.90
CA SER A 91 8.40 -31.11 21.34
C SER A 91 9.86 -30.80 21.67
N LEU A 92 10.54 -29.99 20.85
CA LEU A 92 11.90 -29.55 21.10
C LEU A 92 12.00 -28.67 22.35
N GLU A 93 11.06 -27.75 22.56
CA GLU A 93 11.02 -26.90 23.75
C GLU A 93 10.82 -27.75 25.03
N ALA A 94 9.95 -28.75 24.97
CA ALA A 94 9.73 -29.68 26.08
C ALA A 94 11.00 -30.44 26.45
N GLU A 95 11.75 -30.94 25.45
CA GLU A 95 13.04 -31.62 25.69
C GLU A 95 14.09 -30.68 26.29
N GLN A 96 14.23 -29.47 25.75
CA GLN A 96 15.16 -28.47 26.29
C GLN A 96 14.85 -28.15 27.76
N LYS A 97 13.57 -28.02 28.09
CA LYS A 97 13.11 -27.75 29.46
C LYS A 97 13.44 -28.90 30.41
N GLN A 98 13.23 -30.15 29.99
CA GLN A 98 13.58 -31.34 30.77
C GLN A 98 15.10 -31.45 30.99
N LEU A 99 15.89 -31.19 29.94
CA LEU A 99 17.35 -31.19 30.02
C LEU A 99 17.87 -30.11 30.96
N GLN A 100 17.29 -28.91 30.94
CA GLN A 100 17.64 -27.83 31.86
C GLN A 100 17.29 -28.17 33.31
N GLN A 101 16.15 -28.82 33.55
CA GLN A 101 15.76 -29.30 34.89
C GLN A 101 16.71 -30.39 35.40
N HIS A 102 17.05 -31.38 34.57
CA HIS A 102 18.03 -32.40 34.95
C HIS A 102 19.44 -31.85 35.15
N ARG A 103 19.85 -30.82 34.39
CA ARG A 103 21.13 -30.14 34.55
C ARG A 103 21.19 -29.28 35.83
N GLN A 104 20.05 -28.74 36.27
CA GLN A 104 19.91 -28.02 37.55
C GLN A 104 19.96 -28.97 38.77
N TYR A 105 19.38 -30.17 38.68
CA TYR A 105 19.36 -31.16 39.77
C TYR A 105 20.67 -31.95 39.95
N LYS A 106 21.66 -31.80 39.04
CA LYS A 106 22.97 -32.46 39.10
C LYS A 106 24.10 -31.58 39.68
N LYS A 107 23.79 -30.44 40.31
CA LYS A 107 24.80 -29.73 41.13
C LYS A 107 25.09 -30.58 42.37
N PRO A 108 26.35 -31.00 42.60
CA PRO A 108 26.71 -31.72 43.82
C PRO A 108 26.40 -30.83 45.01
N THR A 109 25.63 -31.35 45.96
CA THR A 109 25.64 -30.87 47.34
C THR A 109 27.04 -31.12 47.89
N GLU A 110 27.84 -30.06 47.98
CA GLU A 110 28.97 -29.99 48.92
C GLU A 110 28.46 -29.64 50.31
#